data_AF-A0A0P7X4C9-F1
#
_entry.id   AF-A0A0P7X4C9-F1
#
_cell.length_a   1.000
_cell.length_b   1.000
_cell.length_c   1.000
_cell.angle_alpha   90.00
_cell.angle_beta   90.00
_cell.angle_gamma   90.00
#
_symmetry.space_group_name_H-M   'P 1'
#
loop_
_entity.id
_entity.type
_entity.pdbx_description
1 polymer ?
#
loop_
_entity_poly.entity_id
_entity_poly.type
_entity_poly.pdbx_seq_one_letter_code
_entity_poly.pdbx_strand_id
1 'polypeptide(L)'
;MAGNIRALVSNLLAADKTLEGTPDWRAVGNGDEMRLLFPVFIGGQSTQATVEIDAYPNAPVERFRIMLNLEKCIWRIDFNEYEQHINPLDTWSEITPKSFREPHYHSWSDNERYSTSSALPKKLLIARPLPERIRQFQAAFRWFCGEVKIAQPPSRMLILPQRTKLL
;
A
#
# COMPACT_ATOMS: atom_id res chain seq x y z
N MET A 1 -25.63 6.82 13.11
CA MET A 1 -25.78 6.58 11.65
C MET A 1 -24.43 6.10 11.14
N ALA A 2 -24.35 4.87 10.63
CA ALA A 2 -23.12 4.41 10.00
C ALA A 2 -22.96 5.18 8.68
N GLY A 3 -21.90 6.00 8.57
CA GLY A 3 -21.59 6.71 7.34
C GLY A 3 -21.32 5.72 6.21
N ASN A 4 -21.63 6.10 4.97
CA ASN A 4 -21.30 5.31 3.79
C ASN A 4 -19.78 5.13 3.71
N ILE A 5 -19.31 3.89 3.90
CA ILE A 5 -17.87 3.58 3.97
C ILE A 5 -17.12 3.97 2.70
N ARG A 6 -17.78 3.90 1.53
CA ARG A 6 -17.18 4.31 0.25
C ARG A 6 -16.91 5.80 0.23
N ALA A 7 -17.88 6.60 0.66
CA ALA A 7 -17.71 8.04 0.76
C ALA A 7 -16.61 8.42 1.75
N LEU A 8 -16.52 7.70 2.88
CA LEU A 8 -15.44 7.90 3.85
C LEU A 8 -14.05 7.66 3.23
N VAL A 9 -13.86 6.53 2.53
CA VAL A 9 -12.58 6.21 1.88
C VAL A 9 -12.27 7.20 0.75
N SER A 10 -13.25 7.54 -0.09
CA SER A 10 -13.05 8.51 -1.16
C SER A 10 -12.68 9.90 -0.64
N ASN A 11 -13.32 10.35 0.44
CA ASN A 11 -12.97 11.61 1.11
C ASN A 11 -11.56 11.55 1.71
N LEU A 12 -11.21 10.43 2.37
CA LEU A 12 -9.86 10.20 2.88
C LEU A 12 -8.84 10.31 1.73
N LEU A 13 -9.03 9.57 0.63
CA LEU A 13 -8.10 9.57 -0.51
C LEU A 13 -7.99 10.94 -1.19
N ALA A 14 -9.07 11.70 -1.25
CA ALA A 14 -9.10 13.02 -1.88
C ALA A 14 -8.45 14.14 -1.06
N ALA A 15 -8.33 13.98 0.27
CA ALA A 15 -7.73 14.98 1.16
C ALA A 15 -6.20 15.02 1.05
N ASP A 16 -5.60 16.19 1.25
CA ASP A 16 -4.14 16.29 1.39
C ASP A 16 -3.72 15.80 2.78
N LYS A 17 -2.68 14.96 2.80
CA LYS A 17 -2.22 14.25 4.00
C LYS A 17 -0.76 14.54 4.30
N THR A 18 -0.40 14.41 5.56
CA THR A 18 0.99 14.31 6.00
C THR A 18 1.19 13.01 6.77
N LEU A 19 2.44 12.54 6.81
CA LEU A 19 2.89 11.49 7.71
C LEU A 19 3.70 12.14 8.82
N GLU A 20 3.40 11.78 10.06
CA GLU A 20 4.17 12.23 11.21
C GLU A 20 4.77 11.04 11.98
N GLY A 21 5.69 11.34 12.88
CA GLY A 21 6.41 10.35 13.67
C GLY A 21 7.81 10.04 13.14
N THR A 22 8.60 9.42 14.00
CA THR A 22 9.95 8.98 13.66
C THR A 22 9.89 7.58 13.05
N PRO A 23 10.44 7.35 11.85
CA PRO A 23 10.48 6.03 11.23
C PRO A 23 11.29 5.06 12.11
N ASP A 24 10.65 3.97 12.52
CA ASP A 24 11.24 2.93 13.36
C ASP A 24 10.81 1.55 12.83
N TRP A 25 11.77 0.81 12.28
CA TRP A 25 11.52 -0.53 11.75
C TRP A 25 11.43 -1.54 12.88
N ARG A 26 10.33 -2.29 12.95
CA ARG A 26 10.09 -3.30 13.98
C ARG A 26 9.92 -4.67 13.36
N ALA A 27 10.53 -5.68 13.96
CA ALA A 27 10.29 -7.06 13.57
C ALA A 27 8.81 -7.43 13.81
N VAL A 28 8.22 -8.15 12.85
CA VAL A 28 6.86 -8.69 12.93
C VAL A 28 6.92 -10.22 12.89
N GLY A 29 6.10 -10.87 13.73
CA GLY A 29 6.04 -12.33 13.81
C GLY A 29 7.38 -12.94 14.19
N ASN A 30 7.89 -13.85 13.34
CA ASN A 30 9.14 -14.59 13.58
C ASN A 30 10.41 -13.81 13.18
N GLY A 31 10.30 -12.54 12.79
CA GLY A 31 11.44 -11.65 12.54
C GLY A 31 12.01 -11.63 11.12
N ASP A 32 11.39 -12.34 10.17
CA ASP A 32 11.74 -12.24 8.74
C ASP A 32 10.99 -11.12 8.00
N GLU A 33 9.98 -10.54 8.65
CA GLU A 33 9.27 -9.35 8.21
C GLU A 33 9.63 -8.18 9.15
N MET A 34 9.95 -7.04 8.57
CA MET A 34 10.17 -5.78 9.28
C MET A 34 9.06 -4.82 8.85
N ARG A 35 8.49 -4.09 9.81
CA ARG A 35 7.39 -3.17 9.58
C ARG A 35 7.70 -1.79 10.07
N LEU A 36 7.26 -0.82 9.31
CA LEU A 36 7.28 0.59 9.65
C LEU A 36 5.84 1.11 9.57
N LEU A 37 5.43 1.90 10.56
CA LEU A 37 4.07 2.42 10.67
C LEU A 37 4.10 3.94 10.85
N PHE A 38 3.33 4.64 10.02
CA PHE A 38 3.13 6.08 10.12
C PHE A 38 1.65 6.41 10.37
N PRO A 39 1.32 7.19 11.40
CA PRO A 39 0.01 7.83 11.50
C PRO A 39 -0.22 8.83 10.36
N VAL A 40 -1.44 8.85 9.83
CA VAL A 40 -1.86 9.79 8.80
C VAL A 40 -2.58 10.98 9.42
N PHE A 41 -2.17 12.18 9.02
CA PHE A 41 -2.75 13.44 9.45
C PHE A 41 -3.42 14.17 8.27
N ILE A 42 -4.54 14.85 8.53
CA ILE A 42 -5.21 15.75 7.59
C ILE A 42 -5.41 17.07 8.30
N GLY A 43 -4.91 18.18 7.72
CA GLY A 43 -5.01 19.50 8.34
C GLY A 43 -4.39 19.56 9.74
N GLY A 44 -3.32 18.78 10.00
CA GLY A 44 -2.67 18.69 11.31
C GLY A 44 -3.43 17.87 12.36
N GLN A 45 -4.55 17.22 12.00
CA GLN A 45 -5.29 16.34 12.90
C GLN A 45 -5.02 14.88 12.58
N SER A 46 -4.73 14.08 13.61
CA SER A 46 -4.57 12.64 13.46
C SER A 46 -5.88 12.01 12.99
N THR A 47 -5.76 11.07 12.07
CA THR A 47 -6.89 10.24 11.60
C THR A 47 -6.81 8.84 12.21
N GLN A 48 -7.79 7.99 11.90
CA GLN A 48 -7.71 6.54 12.16
C GLN A 48 -6.87 5.80 11.11
N ALA A 49 -6.44 6.49 10.05
CA ALA A 49 -5.68 5.88 8.97
C ALA A 49 -4.19 5.79 9.31
N THR A 50 -3.54 4.79 8.75
CA THR A 50 -2.10 4.58 8.87
C THR A 50 -1.49 4.24 7.51
N VAL A 51 -0.26 4.67 7.30
CA VAL A 51 0.59 4.08 6.27
C VAL A 51 1.45 3.02 6.92
N GLU A 52 1.39 1.81 6.37
CA GLU A 52 2.21 0.68 6.80
C GLU A 52 3.14 0.27 5.67
N ILE A 53 4.41 0.02 6.00
CA ILE A 53 5.41 -0.46 5.07
C ILE A 53 6.00 -1.75 5.63
N ASP A 54 5.85 -2.83 4.88
CA ASP A 54 6.46 -4.12 5.21
C ASP A 54 7.67 -4.34 4.32
N ALA A 55 8.77 -4.81 4.90
CA ALA A 55 10.00 -5.16 4.21
C ALA A 55 10.45 -6.57 4.58
N TYR A 56 11.01 -7.27 3.60
CA TYR A 56 11.48 -8.65 3.75
C TYR A 56 12.99 -8.70 3.45
N PRO A 57 13.84 -8.23 4.37
CA PRO A 57 15.28 -8.04 4.12
C PRO A 57 16.03 -9.32 3.76
N ASN A 58 15.50 -10.49 4.15
CA ASN A 58 16.10 -11.79 3.87
C ASN A 58 15.47 -12.52 2.67
N ALA A 59 14.55 -11.88 1.94
CA ALA A 59 14.05 -12.43 0.69
C ALA A 59 15.18 -12.51 -0.37
N PRO A 60 15.12 -13.48 -1.32
CA PRO A 60 16.15 -13.64 -2.34
C PRO A 60 16.24 -12.46 -3.32
N VAL A 61 15.18 -11.65 -3.41
CA VAL A 61 15.10 -10.40 -4.17
C VAL A 61 14.42 -9.32 -3.34
N GLU A 62 14.57 -8.06 -3.74
CA GLU A 62 13.90 -6.93 -3.09
C GLU A 62 12.39 -7.18 -3.03
N ARG A 63 11.85 -7.23 -1.80
CA ARG A 63 10.43 -7.42 -1.55
C ARG A 63 9.97 -6.48 -0.45
N PHE A 64 8.90 -5.74 -0.75
CA PHE A 64 8.25 -4.88 0.21
C PHE A 64 6.78 -4.68 -0.14
N ARG A 65 6.00 -4.16 0.81
CA ARG A 65 4.63 -3.71 0.60
C ARG A 65 4.45 -2.32 1.18
N ILE A 66 3.62 -1.50 0.55
CA ILE A 66 3.28 -0.15 1.01
C ILE A 66 1.76 -0.07 1.05
N MET A 67 1.17 0.21 2.21
CA MET A 67 -0.27 0.13 2.44
C MET A 67 -0.79 1.42 3.03
N LEU A 68 -1.97 1.87 2.57
CA LEU A 68 -2.83 2.79 3.31
C LEU A 68 -3.96 1.98 3.94
N ASN A 69 -4.09 2.07 5.26
CA ASN A 69 -5.09 1.37 6.05
C ASN A 69 -6.06 2.35 6.70
N LEU A 70 -7.34 2.00 6.76
CA LEU A 70 -8.39 2.66 7.55
C LEU A 70 -9.23 1.54 8.18
N GLU A 71 -8.76 0.95 9.29
CA GLU A 71 -9.16 -0.38 9.80
C GLU A 71 -8.64 -1.55 8.93
N LYS A 72 -8.87 -1.50 7.62
CA LYS A 72 -8.33 -2.46 6.64
C LYS A 72 -7.60 -1.74 5.53
N CYS A 73 -6.83 -2.50 4.76
CA CYS A 73 -6.12 -2.01 3.59
C CYS A 73 -7.12 -1.50 2.53
N ILE A 74 -6.98 -0.23 2.18
CA ILE A 74 -7.78 0.45 1.15
C ILE A 74 -6.98 0.78 -0.11
N TRP A 75 -5.65 0.79 -0.01
CA TRP A 75 -4.74 0.96 -1.14
C TRP A 75 -3.42 0.27 -0.82
N ARG A 76 -2.81 -0.45 -1.77
CA ARG A 76 -1.53 -1.13 -1.55
C ARG A 76 -0.64 -1.23 -2.78
N ILE A 77 0.67 -1.16 -2.60
CA ILE A 77 1.68 -1.73 -3.51
C ILE A 77 2.18 -3.06 -2.96
N ASP A 78 2.24 -4.07 -3.82
CA ASP A 78 2.95 -5.32 -3.60
C ASP A 78 4.16 -5.34 -4.54
N PHE A 79 5.35 -5.12 -3.99
CA PHE A 79 6.59 -5.14 -4.75
C PHE A 79 7.25 -6.51 -4.61
N ASN A 80 7.00 -7.37 -5.60
CA ASN A 80 7.58 -8.70 -5.70
C ASN A 80 7.65 -9.09 -7.19
N GLU A 81 8.85 -9.31 -7.71
CA GLU A 81 9.05 -9.56 -9.15
C GLU A 81 8.60 -10.96 -9.60
N TYR A 82 8.37 -11.90 -8.68
CA TYR A 82 8.06 -13.29 -9.03
C TYR A 82 6.66 -13.75 -8.62
N GLU A 83 5.92 -12.92 -7.88
CA GLU A 83 4.58 -13.28 -7.43
C GLU A 83 3.58 -13.09 -8.56
N GLN A 84 2.92 -14.18 -8.94
CA GLN A 84 1.87 -14.14 -9.94
C GLN A 84 0.59 -13.59 -9.32
N HIS A 85 0.07 -12.52 -9.90
CA HIS A 85 -1.27 -12.02 -9.59
C HIS A 85 -2.24 -12.39 -10.70
N ILE A 86 -3.45 -12.76 -10.33
CA ILE A 86 -4.55 -13.07 -11.25
C ILE A 86 -5.78 -12.29 -10.80
N ASN A 87 -6.22 -11.34 -11.61
CA ASN A 87 -7.47 -10.63 -11.38
C ASN A 87 -8.66 -11.58 -11.56
N PRO A 88 -9.68 -11.53 -10.67
CA PRO A 88 -10.91 -12.31 -10.82
C PRO A 88 -11.51 -12.15 -12.21
N LEU A 89 -11.93 -13.28 -12.77
CA LEU A 89 -12.35 -13.36 -14.16
C LEU A 89 -13.48 -12.36 -14.42
N ASP A 90 -14.58 -12.40 -13.66
CA ASP A 90 -15.85 -11.63 -13.76
C ASP A 90 -15.77 -10.09 -13.95
N THR A 91 -14.58 -9.51 -14.05
CA THR A 91 -14.30 -8.08 -14.17
C THR A 91 -13.78 -7.65 -15.56
N TRP A 92 -14.01 -8.53 -16.56
CA TRP A 92 -13.31 -8.67 -17.84
C TRP A 92 -13.10 -7.43 -18.73
N SER A 93 -13.92 -6.37 -18.65
CA SER A 93 -13.92 -5.33 -19.70
C SER A 93 -12.95 -4.17 -19.49
N GLU A 94 -12.56 -3.86 -18.25
CA GLU A 94 -11.86 -2.59 -17.95
C GLU A 94 -10.44 -2.76 -17.40
N ILE A 95 -10.05 -4.00 -17.04
CA ILE A 95 -8.82 -4.26 -16.29
C ILE A 95 -7.96 -5.27 -17.03
N THR A 96 -6.98 -4.72 -17.75
CA THR A 96 -5.95 -5.47 -18.48
C THR A 96 -4.58 -5.02 -17.95
N PRO A 97 -3.62 -5.93 -17.73
CA PRO A 97 -3.67 -7.39 -17.94
C PRO A 97 -4.42 -8.17 -16.85
N LYS A 98 -4.88 -9.39 -17.20
CA LYS A 98 -5.61 -10.30 -16.28
C LYS A 98 -4.70 -11.10 -15.37
N SER A 99 -3.52 -11.44 -15.84
CA SER A 99 -2.50 -12.16 -15.10
C SER A 99 -1.16 -11.56 -15.43
N PHE A 100 -0.33 -11.35 -14.42
CA PHE A 100 1.00 -10.76 -14.56
C PHE A 100 1.91 -11.22 -13.41
N ARG A 101 3.23 -11.12 -13.63
CA ARG A 101 4.28 -11.50 -12.68
C ARG A 101 5.27 -10.35 -12.58
N GLU A 102 4.82 -9.28 -11.96
CA GLU A 102 5.61 -8.06 -11.76
C GLU A 102 5.08 -7.29 -10.54
N PRO A 103 5.85 -6.32 -10.02
CA PRO A 103 5.36 -5.42 -8.98
C PRO A 103 4.05 -4.76 -9.41
N HIS A 104 3.10 -4.66 -8.48
CA HIS A 104 1.76 -4.20 -8.79
C HIS A 104 1.14 -3.43 -7.63
N TYR A 105 0.00 -2.81 -7.91
CA TYR A 105 -0.76 -2.08 -6.90
C TYR A 105 -2.24 -2.39 -6.98
N HIS A 106 -2.89 -2.26 -5.83
CA HIS A 106 -4.31 -2.42 -5.61
C HIS A 106 -4.87 -1.07 -5.22
N SER A 107 -5.63 -0.43 -6.13
CA SER A 107 -6.27 0.85 -5.85
C SER A 107 -7.64 0.67 -5.19
N TRP A 108 -8.08 1.65 -4.42
CA TRP A 108 -9.45 1.68 -3.91
C TRP A 108 -10.46 1.73 -5.06
N SER A 109 -10.25 2.58 -6.06
CA SER A 109 -11.17 2.75 -7.19
C SER A 109 -11.44 1.46 -7.95
N ASP A 110 -10.44 0.58 -8.08
CA ASP A 110 -10.62 -0.72 -8.73
C ASP A 110 -11.32 -1.76 -7.83
N ASN A 111 -11.33 -1.54 -6.51
CA ASN A 111 -11.78 -2.51 -5.51
C ASN A 111 -13.01 -2.08 -4.69
N GLU A 112 -13.47 -0.84 -4.80
CA GLU A 112 -14.52 -0.29 -3.94
C GLU A 112 -15.85 -1.03 -4.08
N ARG A 113 -16.10 -1.63 -5.26
CA ARG A 113 -17.30 -2.46 -5.51
C ARG A 113 -17.41 -3.68 -4.60
N TYR A 114 -16.29 -4.16 -4.05
CA TYR A 114 -16.26 -5.29 -3.11
C TYR A 114 -16.55 -4.88 -1.66
N SER A 115 -16.73 -3.59 -1.38
CA SER A 115 -17.21 -3.10 -0.08
C SER A 115 -18.73 -3.21 0.01
N THR A 116 -19.23 -3.36 1.24
CA THR A 116 -20.65 -3.13 1.53
C THR A 116 -20.86 -1.65 1.86
N SER A 117 -22.09 -1.24 2.20
CA SER A 117 -22.35 0.13 2.67
C SER A 117 -21.67 0.45 4.01
N SER A 118 -21.35 -0.56 4.81
CA SER A 118 -20.89 -0.43 6.20
C SER A 118 -19.53 -1.06 6.48
N ALA A 119 -18.95 -1.79 5.53
CA ALA A 119 -17.70 -2.52 5.77
C ALA A 119 -16.76 -2.48 4.56
N LEU A 120 -15.47 -2.31 4.87
CA LEU A 120 -14.39 -2.48 3.90
C LEU A 120 -14.27 -3.94 3.44
N PRO A 121 -13.84 -4.16 2.18
CA PRO A 121 -13.60 -5.50 1.68
C PRO A 121 -12.54 -6.20 2.52
N LYS A 122 -12.65 -7.53 2.63
CA LYS A 122 -11.65 -8.33 3.36
C LYS A 122 -10.28 -8.31 2.69
N LYS A 123 -10.24 -8.15 1.37
CA LYS A 123 -9.04 -8.11 0.53
C LYS A 123 -9.29 -7.19 -0.66
N LEU A 124 -8.23 -6.54 -1.13
CA LEU A 124 -8.20 -5.94 -2.46
C LEU A 124 -7.81 -7.05 -3.44
N LEU A 125 -8.69 -7.35 -4.39
CA LEU A 125 -8.55 -8.47 -5.33
C LEU A 125 -8.00 -8.02 -6.67
N ILE A 126 -8.28 -6.77 -7.02
CA ILE A 126 -7.97 -6.19 -8.31
C ILE A 126 -6.69 -5.40 -8.21
N ALA A 127 -5.75 -5.74 -9.07
CA ALA A 127 -4.49 -5.04 -9.19
C ALA A 127 -4.16 -4.66 -10.63
N ARG A 128 -3.27 -3.69 -10.74
CA ARG A 128 -2.65 -3.26 -11.99
C ARG A 128 -1.12 -3.30 -11.83
N PRO A 129 -0.38 -3.63 -12.91
CA PRO A 129 1.07 -3.49 -12.91
C PRO A 129 1.53 -2.11 -12.47
N LEU A 130 2.62 -2.05 -11.71
CA LEU A 130 3.29 -0.79 -11.43
C LEU A 130 3.90 -0.22 -12.72
N PRO A 131 3.85 1.11 -12.94
CA PRO A 131 4.48 1.72 -14.11
C PRO A 131 5.95 1.32 -14.25
N GLU A 132 6.42 1.09 -15.48
CA GLU A 132 7.76 0.52 -15.75
C GLU A 132 8.93 1.28 -15.11
N ARG A 133 8.79 2.60 -14.94
CA ARG A 133 9.80 3.45 -14.28
C ARG A 133 9.87 3.28 -12.77
N ILE A 134 8.91 2.59 -12.15
CA ILE A 134 8.80 2.39 -10.71
C ILE A 134 9.32 0.99 -10.38
N ARG A 135 10.64 0.91 -10.14
CA ARG A 135 11.37 -0.37 -9.93
C ARG A 135 12.29 -0.36 -8.71
N GLN A 136 12.14 0.62 -7.83
CA GLN A 136 12.90 0.73 -6.59
C GLN A 136 11.99 1.25 -5.49
N PHE A 137 12.26 0.85 -4.25
CA PHE A 137 11.49 1.29 -3.08
C PHE A 137 11.22 2.81 -3.04
N GLN A 138 12.24 3.65 -3.23
CA GLN A 138 12.07 5.10 -3.19
C GLN A 138 11.11 5.63 -4.26
N ALA A 139 11.20 5.08 -5.47
CA ALA A 139 10.31 5.46 -6.56
C ALA A 139 8.88 5.00 -6.27
N ALA A 140 8.72 3.77 -5.75
CA ALA A 140 7.42 3.20 -5.39
C ALA A 140 6.74 3.97 -4.26
N PHE A 141 7.49 4.33 -3.22
CA PHE A 141 6.97 5.12 -2.10
C PHE A 141 6.57 6.53 -2.54
N ARG A 142 7.41 7.22 -3.32
CA ARG A 142 7.06 8.55 -3.87
C ARG A 142 5.83 8.50 -4.77
N TRP A 143 5.75 7.47 -5.61
CA TRP A 143 4.59 7.26 -6.48
C TRP A 143 3.33 6.99 -5.65
N PHE A 144 3.37 6.08 -4.69
CA PHE A 144 2.29 5.85 -3.72
C PHE A 144 1.82 7.14 -3.06
N CYS A 145 2.74 7.93 -2.50
CA CYS A 145 2.40 9.21 -1.88
C CYS A 145 1.67 10.14 -2.85
N GLY A 146 2.07 10.17 -4.12
CA GLY A 146 1.35 10.92 -5.16
C GLY A 146 -0.09 10.41 -5.37
N GLU A 147 -0.26 9.10 -5.51
CA GLU A 147 -1.57 8.46 -5.75
C GLU A 147 -2.55 8.68 -4.59
N VAL A 148 -2.06 8.71 -3.34
CA VAL A 148 -2.91 8.90 -2.15
C VAL A 148 -2.79 10.28 -1.50
N LYS A 149 -2.25 11.28 -2.22
CA LYS A 149 -2.09 12.68 -1.78
C LYS A 149 -1.40 12.85 -0.42
N ILE A 150 -0.32 12.13 -0.20
CA ILE A 150 0.56 12.31 0.95
C ILE A 150 1.70 13.26 0.53
N ALA A 151 1.87 14.35 1.26
CA ALA A 151 3.04 15.21 1.13
C ALA A 151 4.30 14.38 1.39
N GLN A 152 5.26 14.42 0.46
CA GLN A 152 6.44 13.57 0.54
C GLN A 152 7.25 13.90 1.79
N PRO A 153 7.53 12.93 2.68
CA PRO A 153 8.48 13.13 3.76
C PRO A 153 9.89 13.29 3.15
N PRO A 154 10.84 13.92 3.88
CA PRO A 154 12.20 14.08 3.41
C PRO A 154 12.82 12.73 2.99
N SER A 155 13.26 12.62 1.74
CA SER A 155 13.73 11.38 1.08
C SER A 155 14.83 10.63 1.82
N ARG A 156 15.61 11.33 2.65
CA ARG A 156 16.67 10.76 3.49
C ARG A 156 16.18 9.85 4.64
N MET A 157 14.88 9.80 4.91
CA MET A 157 14.35 9.16 6.13
C MET A 157 13.97 7.69 5.98
N LEU A 158 13.80 7.16 4.77
CA LEU A 158 13.23 5.82 4.59
C LEU A 158 14.16 4.91 3.81
N ILE A 159 15.05 4.21 4.49
CA ILE A 159 15.89 3.17 3.87
C ILE A 159 15.31 1.81 4.26
N LEU A 160 15.19 0.90 3.30
CA LEU A 160 14.80 -0.48 3.59
C LEU A 160 15.84 -1.14 4.52
N PRO A 161 15.40 -1.99 5.47
CA PRO A 161 16.31 -2.72 6.31
C PRO A 161 17.23 -3.59 5.46
N GLN A 162 18.50 -3.65 5.84
CA GLN A 162 19.50 -4.46 5.14
C GLN A 162 19.34 -5.93 5.49
N ARG A 163 19.76 -6.79 4.56
CA ARG A 163 19.80 -8.24 4.77
C ARG A 163 20.70 -8.59 5.96
N THR A 164 20.21 -9.45 6.85
CA THR A 164 20.94 -9.86 8.06
C THR A 164 21.35 -11.33 8.05
N LYS A 165 20.77 -12.14 7.14
CA LYS A 165 21.06 -13.57 7.00
C LYS A 165 21.61 -13.87 5.60
N LEU A 166 22.66 -14.67 5.51
CA LEU A 166 23.06 -15.31 4.24
C LEU A 166 22.07 -16.47 3.97
N LEU A 167 21.66 -16.63 2.71
CA LEU A 167 20.73 -17.67 2.24
C LEU A 167 21.55 -18.91 1.88
#